data_AF-A0A7Y0W0Z6-F1
#
_entry.id   AF-A0A7Y0W0Z6-F1
#
_cell.length_a   1.000
_cell.length_b   1.000
_cell.length_c   1.000
_cell.angle_alpha   90.00
_cell.angle_beta   90.00
_cell.angle_gamma   90.00
#
_symmetry.space_group_name_H-M   'P 1'
#
loop_
_entity.id
_entity.type
_entity.pdbx_description
1 polymer ?
#
loop_
_entity_poly.entity_id
_entity_poly.type
_entity_poly.pdbx_seq_one_letter_code
_entity_poly.pdbx_strand_id
1 'polypeptide(L)'
;MPFKSHLELRHRPGDARWEVIQPLLYCTRDGRPIRVPAGYLSDLASVPRIARRWVDTQAPTVRRPAVVHDYLYGDQAHRFTKREADRIFYEALLEEGTRPVVAWLMWQAVRLGGRGAWGKP
;
A
#
# COMPACT_ATOMS: atom_id res chain seq x y z
N MET A 1 -8.00 -8.79 -13.12
CA MET A 1 -7.69 -8.06 -11.88
C MET A 1 -6.19 -8.19 -11.63
N PRO A 2 -5.46 -7.09 -11.37
CA PRO A 2 -4.00 -7.11 -11.25
C PRO A 2 -3.52 -7.71 -9.92
N PHE A 3 -4.37 -7.71 -8.89
CA PHE A 3 -4.20 -8.57 -7.72
C PHE A 3 -4.60 -10.00 -8.07
N LYS A 4 -3.67 -10.93 -7.81
CA LYS A 4 -3.82 -12.36 -8.10
C LYS A 4 -4.17 -13.19 -6.87
N SER A 5 -4.18 -12.60 -5.68
CA SER A 5 -4.58 -13.26 -4.43
C SER A 5 -5.47 -12.36 -3.57
N HIS A 6 -6.20 -12.99 -2.64
CA HIS A 6 -6.99 -12.27 -1.64
C HIS A 6 -6.08 -11.75 -0.53
N LEU A 7 -6.49 -10.64 0.08
CA LEU A 7 -5.81 -10.09 1.23
C LEU A 7 -6.49 -10.61 2.49
N GLU A 8 -5.74 -11.35 3.30
CA GLU A 8 -6.13 -11.75 4.64
C GLU A 8 -5.19 -11.12 5.65
N LEU A 9 -5.78 -10.44 6.63
CA LEU A 9 -5.05 -9.72 7.65
C LEU A 9 -5.46 -10.22 9.03
N ARG A 10 -4.47 -10.44 9.88
CA ARG A 10 -4.66 -10.73 11.31
C ARG A 10 -4.18 -9.56 12.14
N HIS A 11 -5.05 -9.05 12.99
CA HIS A 11 -4.66 -8.11 14.03
C HIS A 11 -3.84 -8.84 15.09
N ARG A 12 -2.64 -8.35 15.41
CA ARG A 12 -1.83 -8.90 16.51
C ARG A 12 -2.16 -8.14 17.81
N PRO A 13 -2.61 -8.82 18.88
CA PRO A 13 -2.86 -8.17 20.16
C PRO A 13 -1.62 -7.43 20.66
N GLY A 14 -1.74 -6.13 20.94
CA GLY A 14 -0.63 -5.29 21.44
C GLY A 14 0.24 -4.63 20.36
N ASP A 15 0.04 -4.93 19.07
CA ASP A 15 0.71 -4.24 17.95
C ASP A 15 -0.36 -3.47 17.16
N ALA A 16 -0.06 -2.24 16.76
CA ALA A 16 -0.99 -1.44 15.93
C ALA A 16 -1.01 -1.90 14.47
N ARG A 17 -0.14 -2.85 14.11
CA ARG A 17 0.05 -3.37 12.75
C ARG A 17 -0.76 -4.64 12.48
N TRP A 18 -1.00 -4.86 11.20
CA TRP A 18 -1.72 -5.98 10.65
C TRP A 18 -0.75 -6.96 9.99
N GLU A 19 -0.87 -8.23 10.34
CA GLU A 19 -0.08 -9.28 9.75
C GLU A 19 -0.77 -9.85 8.51
N VAL A 20 -0.05 -9.87 7.39
CA VAL A 20 -0.47 -10.52 6.15
C VAL A 20 -0.41 -12.03 6.34
N ILE A 21 -1.56 -12.72 6.30
CA ILE A 21 -1.63 -14.16 6.59
C ILE A 21 -1.22 -15.02 5.38
N GLN A 22 -1.50 -14.55 4.17
CA GLN A 22 -1.13 -15.23 2.94
C GLN A 22 -0.42 -14.27 1.98
N PRO A 23 0.47 -14.74 1.10
CA PRO A 23 1.20 -13.87 0.19
C PRO A 23 0.25 -13.02 -0.67
N LEU A 24 0.42 -11.69 -0.61
CA LEU A 24 -0.31 -10.79 -1.49
C LEU A 24 0.46 -10.67 -2.80
N LEU A 25 -0.18 -11.10 -3.89
CA LEU A 25 0.39 -11.12 -5.23
C LEU A 25 -0.24 -9.99 -6.05
N TYR A 26 0.60 -9.07 -6.48
CA TYR A 26 0.21 -7.93 -7.31
C TYR A 26 1.09 -7.86 -8.56
N CYS A 27 0.50 -7.57 -9.70
CA CYS A 27 1.24 -7.26 -10.92
C CYS A 27 1.09 -5.78 -11.20
N THR A 28 2.19 -5.03 -11.19
CA THR A 28 2.17 -3.62 -11.60
C THR A 28 1.70 -3.49 -13.05
N ARG A 29 1.24 -2.28 -13.39
CA ARG A 29 0.82 -1.94 -14.76
C ARG A 29 1.94 -2.15 -15.80
N ASP A 30 3.19 -1.93 -15.39
CA ASP A 30 4.38 -2.15 -16.24
C ASP A 30 4.80 -3.65 -16.30
N GLY A 31 4.01 -4.58 -15.76
CA GLY A 31 4.25 -6.03 -15.82
C GLY A 31 5.21 -6.59 -14.76
N ARG A 32 5.71 -5.77 -13.83
CA ARG A 32 6.57 -6.22 -12.73
C ARG A 32 5.76 -6.94 -11.65
N PRO A 33 6.11 -8.19 -11.28
CA PRO A 33 5.44 -8.89 -10.19
C PRO A 33 5.94 -8.39 -8.84
N ILE A 34 5.01 -8.10 -7.93
CA ILE A 34 5.25 -7.79 -6.53
C ILE A 34 4.61 -8.88 -5.69
N ARG A 35 5.41 -9.46 -4.80
CA ARG A 35 4.98 -10.45 -3.82
C ARG A 35 5.26 -9.93 -2.43
N VAL A 36 4.22 -9.59 -1.70
CA VAL A 36 4.30 -9.31 -0.26
C VAL A 36 4.25 -10.67 0.45
N PRO A 37 5.25 -11.03 1.28
CA PRO A 37 5.29 -12.32 1.94
C PRO A 37 4.22 -12.44 3.04
N ALA A 38 3.81 -13.67 3.33
CA ALA A 38 3.07 -13.95 4.56
C ALA A 38 3.95 -13.64 5.78
N GLY A 39 3.34 -13.15 6.86
CA GLY A 39 4.02 -12.64 8.04
C GLY A 39 4.43 -11.18 7.94
N TYR A 40 4.26 -10.52 6.79
CA TYR A 40 4.54 -9.09 6.66
C TYR A 40 3.64 -8.26 7.58
N LEU A 41 4.25 -7.33 8.32
CA LEU A 41 3.53 -6.42 9.22
C LEU A 41 3.29 -5.09 8.51
N SER A 42 2.10 -4.95 7.94
CA SER A 42 1.64 -3.70 7.34
C SER A 42 0.98 -2.85 8.42
N ASP A 43 1.32 -1.56 8.48
CA ASP A 43 0.65 -0.68 9.43
C ASP A 43 -0.74 -0.24 8.94
N LEU A 44 -1.06 -0.45 7.64
CA LEU A 44 -2.19 0.14 6.92
C LEU A 44 -2.31 1.66 7.11
N ALA A 45 -1.32 2.25 7.78
CA ALA A 45 -1.32 3.57 8.35
C ALA A 45 -0.59 4.54 7.45
N SER A 46 0.17 4.03 6.47
CA SER A 46 0.58 4.75 5.27
C SER A 46 -0.58 5.35 4.49
N VAL A 47 -1.84 4.95 4.74
CA VAL A 47 -2.99 5.79 4.34
C VAL A 47 -2.91 7.11 5.12
N PRO A 48 -2.51 8.22 4.47
CA PRO A 48 -2.10 9.41 5.19
C PRO A 48 -3.25 9.95 6.04
N ARG A 49 -2.97 10.38 7.28
CA ARG A 49 -4.01 10.89 8.20
C ARG A 49 -4.95 11.91 7.56
N ILE A 50 -4.42 12.76 6.67
CA ILE A 50 -5.17 13.74 5.90
C ILE A 50 -6.19 13.08 4.95
N ALA A 51 -5.82 11.96 4.31
CA ALA A 51 -6.71 11.21 3.43
C ALA A 51 -7.80 10.44 4.20
N ARG A 52 -7.56 10.05 5.47
CA ARG A 52 -8.55 9.33 6.29
C ARG A 52 -9.86 10.10 6.54
N ARG A 53 -9.83 11.43 6.40
CA ARG A 53 -11.03 12.29 6.53
C ARG A 53 -11.96 12.21 5.31
N TRP A 54 -11.44 11.79 4.16
CA TRP A 54 -12.15 11.84 2.87
C TRP A 54 -12.30 10.46 2.23
N VAL A 55 -11.68 9.44 2.81
CA VAL A 55 -11.58 8.10 2.25
C VAL A 55 -11.91 7.08 3.33
N ASP A 56 -12.78 6.14 2.98
CA ASP A 56 -12.98 4.94 3.79
C ASP A 56 -11.73 4.06 3.71
N THR A 57 -10.84 4.23 4.69
CA THR A 57 -9.61 3.43 4.83
C THR A 57 -9.86 1.94 5.07
N GLN A 58 -11.09 1.57 5.43
CA GLN A 58 -11.48 0.18 5.64
C GLN A 58 -11.93 -0.49 4.35
N ALA A 59 -12.16 0.28 3.28
CA ALA A 59 -12.55 -0.25 1.99
C ALA A 59 -11.50 -1.27 1.48
N PRO A 60 -11.94 -2.46 1.03
CA PRO A 60 -11.03 -3.46 0.47
C PRO A 60 -10.16 -2.92 -0.68
N THR A 61 -10.72 -1.98 -1.44
CA THR A 61 -10.08 -1.32 -2.58
C THR A 61 -8.89 -0.42 -2.20
N VAL A 62 -8.77 -0.05 -0.93
CA VAL A 62 -7.68 0.76 -0.38
C VAL A 62 -6.66 -0.09 0.37
N ARG A 63 -7.12 -1.15 1.06
CA ARG A 63 -6.26 -2.00 1.90
C ARG A 63 -5.22 -2.78 1.10
N ARG A 64 -5.57 -3.38 -0.05
CA ARG A 64 -4.57 -4.12 -0.85
C ARG A 64 -3.48 -3.21 -1.41
N PRO A 65 -3.81 -2.06 -2.02
CA PRO A 65 -2.79 -1.10 -2.45
C PRO A 65 -1.92 -0.59 -1.29
N ALA A 66 -2.50 -0.36 -0.11
CA ALA A 66 -1.75 0.09 1.06
C ALA A 66 -0.69 -0.93 1.51
N VAL A 67 -1.04 -2.21 1.60
CA VAL A 67 -0.08 -3.27 1.95
C VAL A 67 1.06 -3.37 0.93
N VAL A 68 0.75 -3.24 -0.37
CA VAL A 68 1.78 -3.20 -1.43
C VAL A 68 2.69 -1.98 -1.24
N HIS A 69 2.12 -0.80 -0.98
CA HIS A 69 2.90 0.43 -0.76
C HIS A 69 3.82 0.30 0.45
N ASP A 70 3.32 -0.15 1.60
CA ASP A 70 4.12 -0.38 2.83
C ASP A 70 5.34 -1.25 2.53
N TYR A 71 5.12 -2.38 1.86
CA TYR A 71 6.18 -3.33 1.52
C TYR A 71 7.20 -2.75 0.54
N LEU A 72 6.73 -2.01 -0.47
CA LEU A 72 7.63 -1.34 -1.41
C LEU A 72 8.45 -0.25 -0.72
N TYR A 73 7.83 0.45 0.23
CA TYR A 73 8.39 1.61 0.89
C TYR A 73 9.41 1.23 1.97
N GLY A 74 9.13 0.20 2.78
CA GLY A 74 10.01 -0.27 3.85
C GLY A 74 11.08 -1.25 3.35
N ASP A 75 10.66 -2.32 2.68
CA ASP A 75 11.49 -3.50 2.47
C ASP A 75 12.10 -3.57 1.07
N GLN A 76 11.53 -2.86 0.09
CA GLN A 76 12.00 -2.85 -1.29
C GLN A 76 12.61 -1.50 -1.72
N ALA A 77 13.02 -0.65 -0.78
CA ALA A 77 13.68 0.63 -1.07
C ALA A 77 14.99 0.48 -1.88
N HIS A 78 15.61 -0.71 -1.88
CA HIS A 78 16.77 -1.05 -2.71
C HIS A 78 16.43 -1.36 -4.18
N ARG A 79 15.15 -1.64 -4.49
CA ARG A 79 14.66 -1.98 -5.85
C ARG A 79 13.72 -0.94 -6.43
N PHE A 80 13.02 -0.19 -5.59
CA PHE A 80 12.05 0.82 -6.00
C PHE A 80 12.40 2.15 -5.36
N THR A 81 12.34 3.20 -6.16
CA THR A 81 12.39 4.56 -5.63
C THR A 81 11.06 4.93 -4.97
N LYS A 82 11.07 5.94 -4.08
CA LYS A 82 9.85 6.49 -3.47
C LYS A 82 8.81 6.84 -4.52
N ARG A 83 9.26 7.49 -5.60
CA ARG A 83 8.38 7.92 -6.70
C ARG A 83 7.72 6.73 -7.40
N GLU A 84 8.44 5.63 -7.56
CA GLU A 84 7.88 4.40 -8.12
C GLU A 84 6.89 3.74 -7.16
N ALA A 85 7.21 3.64 -5.87
CA ALA A 85 6.29 3.10 -4.87
C ALA A 85 4.99 3.91 -4.82
N ASP A 86 5.09 5.25 -4.78
CA ASP A 86 3.93 6.16 -4.78
C ASP A 86 3.12 6.02 -6.10
N ARG A 87 3.79 5.88 -7.25
CA ARG A 87 3.12 5.66 -8.55
C ARG A 87 2.38 4.32 -8.58
N ILE A 88 3.03 3.24 -8.14
CA ILE A 88 2.45 1.89 -8.08
C ILE A 88 1.23 1.89 -7.16
N PHE A 89 1.29 2.58 -6.03
CA PHE A 89 0.16 2.75 -5.13
C PHE A 89 -1.04 3.42 -5.80
N TYR A 90 -0.82 4.51 -6.53
CA TYR A 90 -1.86 5.19 -7.29
C TYR A 90 -2.49 4.29 -8.36
N GLU A 91 -1.66 3.56 -9.11
CA GLU A 91 -2.13 2.62 -10.14
C GLU A 91 -2.96 1.49 -9.51
N ALA A 92 -2.47 0.87 -8.44
CA ALA A 92 -3.16 -0.19 -7.72
C ALA A 92 -4.52 0.28 -7.15
N LEU A 93 -4.62 1.52 -6.66
CA LEU A 93 -5.90 2.09 -6.20
C LEU A 93 -6.93 2.18 -7.33
N LEU A 94 -6.53 2.70 -8.49
CA LEU A 94 -7.42 2.80 -9.66
C LEU A 94 -7.85 1.43 -10.15
N GLU A 95 -6.94 0.48 -10.18
CA GLU A 95 -7.17 -0.89 -10.62
C GLU A 95 -8.11 -1.67 -9.71
N GLU A 96 -8.06 -1.43 -8.40
CA GLU A 96 -9.02 -1.96 -7.42
C GLU A 96 -10.37 -1.23 -7.45
N GLY A 97 -10.55 -0.21 -8.30
CA GLY A 97 -11.81 0.50 -8.47
C GLY A 97 -12.02 1.66 -7.50
N THR A 98 -10.96 2.14 -6.84
CA THR A 98 -11.03 3.38 -6.07
C THR A 98 -11.34 4.55 -7.00
N ARG A 99 -12.27 5.43 -6.61
CA ARG A 99 -12.65 6.61 -7.41
C ARG A 99 -11.41 7.43 -7.78
N PRO A 100 -11.21 7.87 -9.03
CA PRO A 100 -9.98 8.54 -9.46
C PRO A 100 -9.60 9.77 -8.63
N VAL A 101 -10.59 10.54 -8.18
CA VAL A 101 -10.39 11.71 -7.30
C VAL A 101 -9.81 11.29 -5.95
N VAL A 102 -10.34 10.21 -5.37
CA VAL A 102 -9.88 9.66 -4.10
C VAL A 102 -8.45 9.11 -4.26
N ALA A 103 -8.20 8.31 -5.30
CA ALA A 103 -6.88 7.77 -5.57
C ALA A 103 -5.84 8.90 -5.76
N TRP A 104 -6.21 9.98 -6.47
CA TRP A 104 -5.34 11.13 -6.68
C TRP A 104 -5.03 11.86 -5.38
N LEU A 105 -6.02 12.07 -4.51
CA LEU A 105 -5.82 12.68 -3.19
C LEU A 105 -4.88 11.84 -2.33
N MET A 106 -5.06 10.51 -2.32
CA MET A 106 -4.19 9.59 -1.58
C MET A 106 -2.76 9.61 -2.12
N TRP A 107 -2.61 9.61 -3.45
CA TRP A 107 -1.31 9.71 -4.11
C TRP A 107 -0.57 11.02 -3.77
N GLN A 108 -1.26 12.17 -3.82
CA GLN A 108 -0.67 13.44 -3.40
C GLN A 108 -0.23 13.40 -1.94
N ALA A 109 -1.04 12.80 -1.08
CA ALA A 109 -0.76 12.73 0.34
C ALA A 109 0.48 11.87 0.66
N VAL A 110 0.71 10.73 -0.02
CA VAL A 110 1.96 9.93 0.17
C VAL A 110 3.18 10.62 -0.46
N ARG A 111 2.99 11.27 -1.61
CA ARG A 111 4.05 12.01 -2.31
C ARG A 111 4.61 13.14 -1.44
N LEU A 112 3.73 13.87 -0.76
CA LEU A 112 4.08 14.94 0.18
C LEU A 112 4.52 14.38 1.55
N GLY A 113 3.84 13.35 2.07
CA GLY A 113 3.98 12.84 3.44
C GLY A 113 5.17 11.94 3.73
N GLY A 114 5.82 11.34 2.74
CA GLY A 114 6.95 10.41 2.94
C GLY A 114 8.36 11.03 2.96
N ARG A 115 8.53 12.36 3.10
CA ARG A 115 9.88 12.97 3.04
C ARG A 115 10.77 12.66 4.26
N GLY A 116 10.18 12.32 5.42
CA GLY A 116 10.93 12.10 6.67
C GLY A 116 11.15 10.63 7.09
N ALA A 117 10.48 9.67 6.43
CA ALA A 117 10.56 8.24 6.76
C ALA A 117 11.26 7.40 5.66
N TRP A 118 11.45 7.95 4.47
CA TRP A 118 12.15 7.27 3.38
C TRP A 118 13.66 7.20 3.68
N GLY A 119 14.21 6.00 3.78
CA GLY A 119 15.65 5.79 3.96
C GLY A 119 16.17 5.91 5.40
N LYS A 120 15.30 5.77 6.41
CA LYS A 120 15.81 5.47 7.76
C LYS A 120 16.15 3.98 7.83
N PRO A 121 17.40 3.62 8.22
CA PRO A 121 17.86 2.25 8.30
C PRO A 121 17.09 1.44 9.37
#